data_AF-A0A520AA83-F1
#
_entry.id   AF-A0A520AA83-F1
#
_cell.length_a   1.000
_cell.length_b   1.000
_cell.length_c   1.000
_cell.angle_alpha   90.00
_cell.angle_beta   90.00
_cell.angle_gamma   90.00
#
_symmetry.space_group_name_H-M   'P 1'
#
loop_
_entity.id
_entity.type
_entity.pdbx_description
1 polymer ?
#
loop_
_entity_poly.entity_id
_entity_poly.type
_entity_poly.pdbx_seq_one_letter_code
_entity_poly.pdbx_strand_id
1 'polypeptide(L)'
;MLGCGRFAYQTSVLAFIVPRADPGKARLLMLPDPLPSAPQDSESRGEYVEGSYDAANRVFGQYAKGRGMADCGSAQEWTYDGANFHLTSYTLQQRCGGGSGDWPTLFRTRMQPSFRNVKSGSTPSAR
;
A
#
# COMPACT_ATOMS: atom_id res chain seq x y z
N MET A 1 11.12 6.89 3.84
CA MET A 1 11.48 5.56 3.30
C MET A 1 12.99 5.48 3.26
N LEU A 2 13.53 4.32 3.59
CA LEU A 2 14.96 4.03 3.53
C LEU A 2 15.17 2.89 2.54
N GLY A 3 16.16 3.01 1.64
CA GLY A 3 16.53 1.90 0.76
C GLY A 3 17.07 0.71 1.57
N CYS A 4 16.63 -0.49 1.24
CA CYS A 4 16.99 -1.73 1.93
C CYS A 4 17.82 -2.65 1.03
N GLY A 5 17.28 -2.99 -0.14
CA GLY A 5 17.88 -3.93 -1.08
C GLY A 5 17.97 -3.37 -2.50
N ARG A 6 18.94 -3.90 -3.25
CA ARG A 6 19.15 -3.66 -4.67
C ARG A 6 19.32 -5.00 -5.36
N PHE A 7 18.38 -5.31 -6.24
CA PHE A 7 18.35 -6.51 -7.06
C PHE A 7 18.60 -6.12 -8.53
N ALA A 8 18.70 -7.10 -9.42
CA ALA A 8 19.11 -6.86 -10.81
C ALA A 8 18.26 -5.80 -11.54
N TYR A 9 16.94 -5.74 -11.28
CA TYR A 9 16.00 -4.82 -11.96
C TYR A 9 14.94 -4.22 -11.04
N GLN A 10 15.19 -4.29 -9.73
CA GLN A 10 14.31 -3.73 -8.73
C GLN A 10 15.05 -3.37 -7.45
N THR A 11 14.49 -2.44 -6.70
CA THR A 11 14.96 -2.03 -5.38
C THR A 11 13.89 -2.32 -4.35
N SER A 12 14.26 -2.29 -3.09
CA SER A 12 13.33 -2.41 -1.98
C SER A 12 13.57 -1.33 -0.95
N VAL A 13 12.53 -1.01 -0.20
CA VAL A 13 12.54 0.03 0.83
C VAL A 13 11.94 -0.48 2.13
N LEU A 14 12.45 0.04 3.24
CA LEU A 14 11.75 0.06 4.51
C LEU A 14 10.94 1.35 4.60
N ALA A 15 9.66 1.23 4.90
CA ALA A 15 8.77 2.36 5.13
C ALA A 15 8.46 2.48 6.62
N PHE A 16 8.24 3.71 7.10
CA PHE A 16 8.02 3.99 8.52
C PHE A 16 6.81 4.90 8.68
N ILE A 17 6.02 4.65 9.73
CA ILE A 17 5.01 5.59 10.23
C ILE A 17 5.68 6.41 11.32
N VAL A 18 5.71 7.73 11.13
CA VAL A 18 6.43 8.67 12.00
C VAL A 18 5.45 9.69 12.58
N PRO A 19 5.23 9.70 13.91
CA PRO A 19 4.44 10.75 14.55
C PRO A 19 5.11 12.11 14.38
N ARG A 20 4.38 13.11 13.87
CA ARG A 20 4.94 14.45 13.64
C ARG A 20 5.43 15.13 14.91
N ALA A 21 4.76 14.89 16.03
CA ALA A 21 5.09 15.50 17.33
C ALA A 21 6.23 14.77 18.06
N ASP A 22 6.56 13.54 17.67
CA ASP A 22 7.57 12.71 18.34
C ASP A 22 8.23 11.76 17.33
N PRO A 23 9.17 12.24 16.51
CA PRO A 23 9.80 11.44 15.47
C PRO A 23 10.56 10.21 15.98
N GLY A 24 10.99 10.22 17.25
CA GLY A 24 11.67 9.09 17.89
C GLY A 24 10.79 7.86 18.07
N LYS A 25 9.46 8.02 17.99
CA LYS A 25 8.47 6.93 17.99
C LYS A 25 8.17 6.39 16.59
N ALA A 26 9.07 6.60 15.63
CA ALA A 26 8.98 5.98 14.32
C ALA A 26 8.86 4.45 14.46
N ARG A 27 7.92 3.86 13.73
CA ARG A 27 7.75 2.40 13.66
C ARG A 27 7.79 1.93 12.23
N LEU A 28 8.32 0.74 12.01
CA LEU A 28 8.27 0.09 10.70
C LEU A 28 6.80 -0.03 10.26
N LEU A 29 6.55 0.30 9.00
CA LEU A 29 5.26 0.09 8.36
C LEU A 29 5.09 -1.41 8.15
N MET A 30 4.02 -1.95 8.72
CA MET A 30 3.58 -3.32 8.50
C MET A 30 2.24 -3.24 7.79
N LEU A 31 2.20 -3.71 6.55
CA LEU A 31 0.99 -3.72 5.73
C LEU A 31 0.39 -5.13 5.78
N PRO A 32 -0.96 -5.25 5.78
CA PRO A 32 -1.61 -6.54 5.77
C PRO A 32 -1.28 -7.28 4.47
N ASP A 33 -0.99 -8.58 4.60
CA ASP A 33 -0.79 -9.45 3.44
C ASP A 33 -2.13 -9.65 2.70
N PRO A 34 -2.19 -9.43 1.38
CA PRO A 34 -3.38 -9.72 0.59
C PRO A 34 -3.75 -11.21 0.52
N LEU A 35 -2.81 -12.15 0.72
CA LEU A 35 -3.03 -13.60 0.66
C LEU A 35 -2.41 -14.33 1.86
N PRO A 36 -3.19 -14.63 2.91
CA PRO A 36 -2.70 -15.32 4.12
C PRO A 36 -2.05 -16.69 3.87
N SER A 37 -2.30 -17.31 2.72
CA SER A 37 -1.84 -18.67 2.36
C SER A 37 -0.57 -18.69 1.51
N ALA A 38 -0.02 -17.54 1.10
CA ALA A 38 1.29 -17.50 0.45
C ALA A 38 2.40 -17.73 1.49
N PRO A 39 3.44 -18.53 1.19
CA PRO A 39 4.61 -18.62 2.06
C PRO A 39 5.20 -17.23 2.25
N GLN A 40 5.05 -16.66 3.45
CA GLN A 40 5.74 -15.44 3.81
C GLN A 40 7.15 -15.80 4.24
N ASP A 41 8.13 -15.18 3.59
CA ASP A 41 9.42 -15.01 4.20
C ASP A 41 9.26 -14.04 5.39
N SER A 42 9.40 -14.57 6.61
CA SER A 42 9.29 -13.76 7.83
C SER A 42 10.36 -12.68 7.90
N GLU A 43 11.51 -12.91 7.26
CA GLU A 43 12.66 -12.01 7.29
C GLU A 43 12.44 -10.77 6.42
N SER A 44 11.62 -10.87 5.37
CA SER A 44 11.31 -9.74 4.48
C SER A 44 10.04 -8.96 4.85
N ARG A 45 9.40 -9.27 5.99
CA ARG A 45 8.18 -8.55 6.40
C ARG A 45 8.50 -7.07 6.69
N GLY A 46 7.72 -6.17 6.09
CA GLY A 46 7.92 -4.72 6.23
C GLY A 46 8.95 -4.13 5.26
N GLU A 47 9.51 -4.96 4.39
CA GLU A 47 10.28 -4.55 3.22
C GLU A 47 9.39 -4.59 1.97
N TYR A 48 9.44 -3.50 1.19
CA TYR A 48 8.55 -3.30 0.04
C TYR A 48 9.35 -3.12 -1.24
N VAL A 49 9.11 -3.98 -2.24
CA VAL A 49 9.77 -3.93 -3.56
C VAL A 49 9.18 -2.79 -4.38
N GLU A 50 10.02 -1.90 -4.90
CA GLU A 50 9.60 -0.67 -5.60
C GLU A 50 8.56 0.13 -4.78
N GLY A 51 8.70 0.10 -3.45
CA GLY A 51 7.77 0.75 -2.54
C GLY A 51 7.74 2.26 -2.71
N SER A 52 6.55 2.83 -2.90
CA SER A 52 6.36 4.27 -3.07
C SER A 52 5.08 4.77 -2.37
N TYR A 53 5.05 6.06 -2.02
CA TYR A 53 3.91 6.68 -1.36
C TYR A 53 3.49 7.95 -2.09
N ASP A 54 2.26 7.95 -2.61
CA ASP A 54 1.59 9.11 -3.15
C ASP A 54 0.81 9.80 -2.02
N ALA A 55 1.32 10.94 -1.55
CA ALA A 55 0.71 11.70 -0.46
C ALA A 55 -0.62 12.38 -0.86
N ALA A 56 -0.83 12.70 -2.14
CA ALA A 56 -2.04 13.38 -2.60
C ALA A 56 -3.25 12.44 -2.51
N ASN A 57 -3.08 11.20 -2.95
CA ASN A 57 -4.11 10.16 -2.91
C ASN A 57 -4.03 9.27 -1.65
N ARG A 58 -2.96 9.45 -0.84
CA ARG A 58 -2.67 8.68 0.37
C ARG A 58 -2.49 7.19 0.07
N VAL A 59 -1.88 6.88 -1.06
CA VAL A 59 -1.68 5.52 -1.56
C VAL A 59 -0.23 5.10 -1.34
N PHE A 60 -0.03 3.96 -0.69
CA PHE A 60 1.24 3.24 -0.71
C PHE A 60 1.15 2.14 -1.75
N GLY A 61 2.12 2.07 -2.65
CA GLY A 61 2.20 1.06 -3.70
C GLY A 61 3.46 0.23 -3.59
N GLN A 62 3.37 -1.03 -4.03
CA GLN A 62 4.51 -1.91 -4.29
C GLN A 62 4.35 -2.58 -5.65
N TYR A 63 5.47 -2.80 -6.34
CA TYR A 63 5.52 -3.53 -7.59
C TYR A 63 6.71 -4.49 -7.59
N ALA A 64 6.43 -5.79 -7.45
CA ALA A 64 7.45 -6.84 -7.46
C ALA A 64 7.45 -7.57 -8.80
N LYS A 65 8.60 -7.62 -9.48
CA LYS A 65 8.78 -8.33 -10.74
C LYS A 65 9.38 -9.70 -10.46
N GLY A 66 8.96 -10.71 -11.22
CA GLY A 66 9.54 -12.04 -11.18
C GLY A 66 10.81 -12.12 -12.02
N ARG A 67 10.66 -12.50 -13.29
CA ARG A 67 11.80 -12.68 -14.22
C ARG A 67 12.05 -11.46 -15.13
N GLY A 68 11.05 -10.62 -15.33
CA GLY A 68 11.13 -9.43 -16.18
C GLY A 68 9.93 -8.49 -15.97
N MET A 69 9.95 -7.32 -16.61
CA MET A 69 8.80 -6.42 -16.60
C MET A 69 7.59 -7.11 -17.25
N ALA A 70 6.43 -7.04 -16.58
CA ALA A 70 5.16 -7.61 -17.03
C ALA A 70 5.13 -9.14 -17.27
N ASP A 71 6.23 -9.87 -17.13
CA ASP A 71 6.30 -11.32 -17.35
C ASP A 71 5.53 -12.11 -16.27
N CYS A 72 5.77 -11.76 -15.01
CA CYS A 72 5.15 -12.31 -13.81
C CYS A 72 5.52 -11.43 -12.61
N GLY A 73 4.75 -11.53 -11.52
CA GLY A 73 4.98 -10.75 -10.31
C GLY A 73 3.70 -10.32 -9.62
N SER A 74 3.79 -9.25 -8.83
CA SER A 74 2.63 -8.67 -8.14
C SER A 74 2.67 -7.15 -8.08
N ALA A 75 1.49 -6.55 -8.06
CA ALA A 75 1.31 -5.12 -7.76
C ALA A 75 0.23 -4.97 -6.68
N GLN A 76 0.54 -4.20 -5.65
CA GLN A 76 -0.35 -3.96 -4.51
C GLN A 76 -0.47 -2.47 -4.28
N GLU A 77 -1.67 -2.02 -3.94
CA GLU A 77 -1.92 -0.68 -3.44
C GLU A 77 -2.68 -0.75 -2.11
N TRP A 78 -2.25 0.07 -1.17
CA TRP A 78 -2.95 0.31 0.09
C TRP A 78 -3.24 1.79 0.26
N THR A 79 -4.47 2.14 0.59
CA THR A 79 -4.87 3.53 0.83
C THR A 79 -5.00 3.79 2.32
N TYR A 80 -4.47 4.92 2.78
CA TYR A 80 -4.53 5.35 4.18
C TYR A 80 -5.82 6.11 4.48
N ASP A 81 -6.61 5.60 5.43
CA ASP A 81 -7.91 6.19 5.82
C ASP A 81 -7.79 7.35 6.85
N GLY A 82 -6.57 7.62 7.34
CA GLY A 82 -6.32 8.55 8.46
C GLY A 82 -5.94 7.87 9.77
N ALA A 83 -6.07 6.54 9.84
CA ALA A 83 -5.67 5.70 10.96
C ALA A 83 -4.84 4.48 10.50
N ASN A 84 -5.32 3.77 9.49
CA ASN A 84 -4.76 2.52 8.98
C ASN A 84 -4.67 2.50 7.45
N PHE A 85 -3.81 1.63 6.94
CA PHE A 85 -3.72 1.31 5.53
C PHE A 85 -4.62 0.11 5.22
N HIS A 86 -5.44 0.26 4.18
CA HIS A 86 -6.33 -0.80 3.69
C HIS A 86 -5.92 -1.20 2.30
N LEU A 87 -5.86 -2.50 2.01
CA LEU A 87 -5.64 -2.99 0.65
C LEU A 87 -6.77 -2.46 -0.25
N THR A 88 -6.41 -1.87 -1.39
CA THR A 88 -7.35 -1.30 -2.36
C THR A 88 -7.18 -1.87 -3.76
N SER A 89 -5.99 -2.36 -4.10
CA SER A 89 -5.75 -3.11 -5.33
C SER A 89 -4.73 -4.22 -5.10
N TYR A 90 -4.96 -5.36 -5.75
CA TYR A 90 -3.98 -6.42 -5.84
C TYR A 90 -4.05 -7.14 -7.19
N THR A 91 -2.92 -7.19 -7.88
CA THR A 91 -2.71 -8.00 -9.08
C THR A 91 -1.60 -9.01 -8.82
N LEU A 92 -1.74 -10.22 -9.36
CA LEU A 92 -0.77 -11.30 -9.17
C LEU A 92 -0.72 -12.20 -10.40
N GLN A 93 0.47 -12.36 -10.95
CA GLN A 93 0.78 -13.34 -11.98
C GLN A 93 1.91 -14.25 -11.47
N GLN A 94 1.55 -15.43 -10.95
CA GLN A 94 2.56 -16.35 -10.39
C GLN A 94 3.40 -17.05 -11.45
N ARG A 95 2.80 -17.40 -12.60
CA ARG A 95 3.50 -18.07 -13.69
C ARG A 95 3.98 -17.07 -14.74
N CYS A 96 5.27 -17.10 -15.02
CA CYS A 96 5.87 -16.26 -16.05
C CYS A 96 5.41 -16.69 -17.45
N GLY A 97 5.31 -15.72 -18.36
CA GLY A 97 4.73 -15.83 -19.69
C GLY A 97 3.64 -14.79 -19.98
N GLY A 98 3.41 -13.83 -19.09
CA GLY A 98 2.48 -12.73 -19.31
C GLY A 98 3.11 -11.55 -20.06
N GLY A 99 2.25 -10.61 -20.45
CA GLY A 99 2.58 -9.32 -21.02
C GLY A 99 1.92 -8.16 -20.27
N SER A 100 2.13 -6.95 -20.77
CA SER A 100 1.57 -5.74 -20.17
C SER A 100 0.03 -5.80 -20.18
N GLY A 101 -0.58 -5.72 -19.00
CA GLY A 101 -2.03 -5.80 -18.84
C GLY A 101 -2.56 -7.22 -18.60
N ASP A 102 -1.71 -8.25 -18.70
CA ASP A 102 -2.15 -9.64 -18.56
C ASP A 102 -2.28 -10.09 -17.09
N TRP A 103 -1.78 -9.30 -16.13
CA TRP A 103 -1.77 -9.70 -14.72
C TRP A 103 -3.19 -9.67 -14.14
N PRO A 104 -3.73 -10.82 -13.68
CA PRO A 104 -5.07 -10.87 -13.12
C PRO A 104 -5.21 -9.96 -11.89
N THR A 105 -6.28 -9.18 -11.86
CA THR A 105 -6.69 -8.47 -10.65
C THR A 105 -7.40 -9.45 -9.72
N LEU A 106 -6.79 -9.72 -8.57
CA LEU A 106 -7.36 -10.60 -7.55
C LEU A 106 -8.30 -9.84 -6.62
N PHE A 107 -8.00 -8.57 -6.37
CA PHE A 107 -8.78 -7.74 -5.46
C PHE A 107 -8.81 -6.29 -5.92
N ARG A 108 -9.98 -5.66 -5.79
CA ARG A 108 -10.14 -4.22 -5.95
C ARG A 108 -11.26 -3.72 -5.07
N THR A 109 -10.98 -2.70 -4.27
CA THR A 109 -11.99 -1.99 -3.47
C THR A 109 -11.89 -0.49 -3.70
N ARG A 110 -12.97 0.22 -3.38
CA ARG A 110 -12.97 1.68 -3.35
C ARG A 110 -13.12 2.13 -1.92
N MET A 111 -12.20 2.97 -1.47
CA MET A 111 -12.36 3.67 -0.20
C MET A 111 -13.51 4.67 -0.35
N GLN A 112 -14.58 4.49 0.43
CA GLN A 112 -15.64 5.49 0.51
C GLN A 112 -15.18 6.62 1.43
N PRO A 113 -15.30 7.90 1.01
CA PRO A 113 -15.15 9.00 1.94
C PRO A 113 -16.15 8.82 3.07
N SER A 114 -15.69 8.83 4.32
CA SER A 114 -16.62 8.84 5.45
C SER A 114 -17.40 10.16 5.39
N PHE A 115 -18.73 10.06 5.33
CA PHE A 115 -19.59 11.22 5.45
C PHE A 115 -19.36 11.83 6.84
N ARG A 116 -18.62 12.94 6.91
CA ARG A 116 -18.63 13.78 8.11
C ARG A 116 -20.04 14.37 8.22
N ASN A 117 -20.79 13.94 9.22
CA ASN A 117 -22.03 14.59 9.62
C ASN A 117 -21.73 16.07 9.94
N VAL A 118 -21.99 16.97 8.99
CA VAL A 118 -22.07 18.40 9.26
C VAL A 118 -23.36 18.59 10.06
N LYS A 119 -23.26 18.68 11.39
CA LYS A 119 -24.39 19.16 12.20
C LYS A 119 -24.66 20.60 11.76
N SER A 120 -25.79 20.84 11.09
CA SER A 120 -26.33 22.18 10.87
C SER A 120 -26.67 22.75 12.24
N GLY A 121 -25.85 23.65 12.76
CA GLY A 121 -26.21 24.47 13.90
C GLY A 121 -27.28 25.46 13.47
N SER A 122 -28.55 25.16 13.78
CA SER A 122 -29.60 26.17 13.81
C SER A 122 -29.44 26.98 15.10
N THR A 123 -28.90 28.19 14.98
CA THR A 123 -29.01 29.21 16.04
C THR A 123 -30.47 29.65 16.12
N PRO A 124 -31.12 29.63 17.30
CA PRO A 124 -32.43 30.24 17.44
C PRO A 124 -32.23 31.77 17.49
N SER A 125 -32.78 32.48 16.50
CA SER A 125 -32.84 33.95 16.53
C SER A 125 -33.87 34.37 17.57
N ALA A 126 -33.41 34.99 18.64
CA ALA A 126 -34.24 35.69 19.60
C ALA A 126 -34.46 37.14 19.13
N ARG A 127 -35.69 37.46 18.69
CA ARG A 127 -36.48 38.66 19.00
C ARG A 127 -37.71 38.74 18.10
#